data_AF-E2C4R4-F1
#
_entry.id   AF-E2C4R4-F1
#
_cell.length_a   1.000
_cell.length_b   1.000
_cell.length_c   1.000
_cell.angle_alpha   90.00
_cell.angle_beta   90.00
_cell.angle_gamma   90.00
#
_symmetry.space_group_name_H-M   'P 1'
#
loop_
_entity.id
_entity.type
_entity.pdbx_description
1 polymer ?
#
loop_
_entity_poly.entity_id
_entity_poly.type
_entity_poly.pdbx_seq_one_letter_code
_entity_poly.pdbx_strand_id
1 'polypeptide(L)'
;MLLKSFIKWINNSDVDNTLHERMLSQLAQCEFAQKKSRLVSNMSREELQSYEKLSEEIEVQIEEAKKEIETTKAELQDAKRVRKNRIEYDVLAKVINEQPDRLETDIKLATLREELGSLKEKSEHLEHKLEMRRKQFHVLISSIHSLQGMLDECDEEVMDVSLENYENMDVQILSAKKDS
;
A
#
# COMPACT_ATOMS: atom_id res chain seq x y z
N MET A 1 65.96 67.71 26.23
CA MET A 1 66.92 68.47 25.39
C MET A 1 66.55 69.95 25.31
N LEU A 2 65.30 70.29 24.92
CA LEU A 2 64.76 71.67 24.92
C LEU A 2 65.06 72.47 26.20
N LEU A 3 64.75 71.93 27.38
CA LEU A 3 65.00 72.60 28.67
C LEU A 3 66.48 72.95 28.89
N LYS A 4 67.40 72.07 28.47
CA LYS A 4 68.85 72.32 28.58
C LYS A 4 69.29 73.42 27.61
N SER A 5 68.76 73.44 26.39
CA SER A 5 69.00 74.50 25.40
C SER A 5 68.44 75.86 25.86
N PHE A 6 67.28 75.86 26.50
CA PHE A 6 66.60 77.04 27.03
C PHE A 6 67.38 77.68 28.19
N ILE A 7 67.84 76.88 29.16
CA ILE A 7 68.68 77.36 30.27
C ILE A 7 70.00 77.94 29.73
N LYS A 8 70.59 77.31 28.70
CA LYS A 8 71.83 77.80 28.07
C LYS A 8 71.61 79.11 27.31
N TRP A 9 70.46 79.31 26.68
CA TRP A 9 70.10 80.53 25.99
C TRP A 9 69.87 81.71 26.96
N ILE A 10 69.19 81.48 28.10
CA ILE A 10 68.97 82.50 29.13
C ILE A 10 70.27 82.96 29.80
N ASN A 11 71.22 82.05 29.99
CA ASN A 11 72.49 82.34 30.66
C ASN A 11 73.57 82.94 29.73
N ASN A 12 73.25 83.21 28.46
CA ASN A 12 74.19 83.77 27.49
C ASN A 12 74.00 85.29 27.41
N SER A 13 75.07 86.07 27.56
CA SER A 13 75.01 87.55 27.55
C SER A 13 74.84 88.15 26.14
N ASP A 14 74.97 87.34 25.09
CA ASP A 14 74.91 87.74 23.69
C ASP A 14 73.76 87.03 22.96
N VAL A 15 73.12 87.71 22.00
CA VAL A 15 71.89 87.22 21.34
C VAL A 15 72.22 86.11 20.33
N ASP A 16 72.23 84.86 20.79
CA ASP A 16 72.46 83.69 19.92
C ASP A 16 71.17 83.27 19.19
N ASN A 17 70.94 83.86 18.02
CA ASN A 17 69.80 83.56 17.14
C ASN A 17 69.78 82.09 16.68
N THR A 18 70.93 81.41 16.59
CA THR A 18 70.99 80.02 16.12
C THR A 18 70.45 79.04 17.17
N LEU A 19 70.73 79.31 18.45
CA LEU A 19 70.13 78.56 19.57
C LEU A 19 68.63 78.80 19.65
N HIS A 20 68.17 80.02 19.39
CA HIS A 20 66.75 80.36 19.35
C HIS A 20 66.01 79.60 18.25
N GLU A 21 66.51 79.62 17.00
CA GLU A 21 65.92 78.85 15.88
C GLU A 21 65.91 77.34 16.14
N ARG A 22 66.98 76.80 16.75
CA ARG A 22 67.03 75.37 17.12
C ARG A 22 65.97 75.02 18.18
N MET A 23 65.72 75.90 19.15
CA MET A 23 64.66 75.68 20.13
C MET A 23 63.28 75.75 19.49
N LEU A 24 63.03 76.71 18.60
CA LEU A 24 61.78 76.80 17.84
C LEU A 24 61.53 75.54 16.99
N SER A 25 62.57 75.03 16.33
CA SER A 25 62.48 73.79 15.56
C SER A 25 62.16 72.58 16.44
N GLN A 26 62.80 72.47 17.61
CA GLN A 26 62.51 71.39 18.56
C GLN A 26 61.09 71.49 19.13
N LEU A 27 60.61 72.71 19.41
CA LEU A 27 59.25 72.94 19.88
C LEU A 27 58.22 72.56 18.81
N ALA A 28 58.45 72.96 17.55
CA ALA A 28 57.61 72.56 16.41
C ALA A 28 57.58 71.03 16.22
N GLN A 29 58.70 70.33 16.41
CA GLN A 29 58.75 68.86 16.36
C GLN A 29 57.95 68.22 17.51
N CYS A 30 58.02 68.78 18.72
CA CYS A 30 57.22 68.31 19.85
C CYS A 30 55.71 68.51 19.59
N GLU A 31 55.31 69.68 19.08
CA GLU A 31 53.92 69.94 18.71
C GLU A 31 53.43 69.00 17.61
N PHE A 32 54.25 68.75 16.58
CA PHE A 32 53.93 67.81 15.53
C PHE A 32 53.77 66.38 16.06
N ALA A 33 54.70 65.92 16.90
CA ALA A 33 54.63 64.60 17.53
C ALA A 33 53.37 64.45 18.39
N GLN A 34 53.00 65.48 19.14
CA GLN A 34 51.77 65.49 19.95
C GLN A 34 50.52 65.42 19.07
N LYS A 35 50.45 66.23 17.99
CA LYS A 35 49.33 66.20 17.03
C LYS A 35 49.21 64.84 16.35
N LYS A 36 50.33 64.27 15.90
CA LYS A 36 50.38 62.93 15.30
C LYS A 36 49.90 61.86 16.29
N SER A 37 50.39 61.88 17.52
CA SER A 37 49.96 60.92 18.56
C SER A 37 48.46 61.01 18.83
N ARG A 38 47.90 62.22 18.88
CA ARG A 38 46.46 62.42 19.08
C ARG A 38 45.65 61.89 17.90
N LEU A 39 46.09 62.14 16.67
CA LEU A 39 45.43 61.63 15.47
C LEU A 39 45.43 60.10 15.43
N VAL A 40 46.59 59.48 15.69
CA VAL A 40 46.71 58.01 15.76
C VAL A 40 45.81 57.45 16.86
N SER A 41 45.79 58.07 18.05
CA SER A 41 44.90 57.63 19.14
C SER A 41 43.41 57.73 18.77
N ASN A 42 43.01 58.76 18.03
CA ASN A 42 41.63 58.91 17.57
C ASN A 42 41.29 57.85 16.52
N MET A 43 42.18 57.66 15.53
CA MET A 43 42.03 56.65 14.48
C MET A 43 41.91 55.24 15.08
N SER A 44 42.80 54.87 16.00
CA SER A 44 42.75 53.55 16.66
C SER A 44 41.46 53.35 17.47
N ARG A 45 40.90 54.41 18.06
CA ARG A 45 39.61 54.33 18.75
C ARG A 45 38.46 54.07 17.78
N GLU A 46 38.47 54.73 16.62
CA GLU A 46 37.45 54.52 15.57
C GLU A 46 37.57 53.14 14.94
N GLU A 47 38.80 52.67 14.68
CA GLU A 47 39.07 51.31 14.19
C GLU A 47 38.54 50.26 15.18
N LEU A 48 38.79 50.43 16.48
CA LEU A 48 38.34 49.50 17.51
C LEU A 48 36.81 49.42 17.56
N GLN A 49 36.12 50.56 17.46
CA GLN A 49 34.65 50.59 17.36
C GLN A 49 34.14 49.91 16.08
N SER A 50 34.86 50.06 14.96
CA SER A 50 34.49 49.38 13.71
C SER A 50 34.68 47.87 13.81
N TYR A 51 35.74 47.41 14.48
CA TYR A 51 35.99 45.98 14.69
C TYR A 51 34.98 45.36 15.65
N GLU A 52 34.57 46.07 16.69
CA GLU A 52 33.51 45.63 17.61
C GLU A 52 32.19 45.40 16.86
N LYS A 53 31.76 46.37 16.05
CA LYS A 53 30.57 46.22 15.19
C LYS A 53 30.69 45.06 14.21
N LEU A 54 31.84 44.90 13.57
CA LEU A 54 32.07 43.80 12.64
C LEU A 54 32.00 42.44 13.36
N SER A 55 32.52 42.37 14.59
CA SER A 55 32.42 41.16 15.42
C SER A 55 30.97 40.81 15.74
N GLU A 56 30.17 41.80 16.15
CA GLU A 56 28.74 41.61 16.42
C GLU A 56 27.99 41.15 15.16
N GLU A 57 28.28 41.75 14.00
CA GLU A 57 27.68 41.36 12.73
C GLU A 57 28.02 39.92 12.35
N ILE A 58 29.28 39.52 12.51
CA ILE A 58 29.72 38.14 12.26
C ILE A 58 29.01 37.16 13.21
N GLU A 59 28.85 37.51 14.48
CA GLU A 59 28.12 36.66 15.45
C GLU A 59 26.66 36.46 15.04
N VAL A 60 25.98 37.51 14.60
CA VAL A 60 24.60 37.42 14.09
C VAL A 60 24.54 36.52 12.85
N GLN A 61 25.43 36.72 11.88
CA GLN A 61 25.47 35.88 10.67
C GLN A 61 25.76 34.41 10.99
N ILE A 62 26.64 34.13 11.96
CA ILE A 62 26.91 32.77 12.41
C ILE A 62 25.66 32.13 13.00
N GLU A 63 24.91 32.87 13.82
CA GLU A 63 23.70 32.33 14.45
C GLU A 63 22.57 32.11 13.42
N GLU A 64 22.43 33.01 12.45
CA GLU A 64 21.53 32.83 11.31
C GLU A 64 21.90 31.58 10.49
N ALA A 65 23.18 31.42 10.14
CA ALA A 65 23.65 30.25 9.40
C ALA A 65 23.41 28.93 10.17
N LYS A 66 23.61 28.92 11.50
CA LYS A 66 23.27 27.75 12.32
C LYS A 66 21.78 27.42 12.26
N LYS A 67 20.93 28.44 12.33
CA LYS A 67 19.48 28.27 12.23
C LYS A 67 19.09 27.71 10.86
N GLU A 68 19.65 28.23 9.78
CA GLU A 68 19.44 27.72 8.42
C GLU A 68 19.90 26.26 8.25
N ILE A 69 21.01 25.88 8.88
CA ILE A 69 21.47 24.48 8.88
C ILE A 69 20.44 23.57 9.55
N GLU A 70 19.91 23.95 10.72
CA GLU A 70 18.93 23.12 11.42
C GLU A 70 17.59 23.06 10.67
N THR A 71 17.14 24.15 10.03
CA THR A 71 15.94 24.09 9.18
C THR A 71 16.15 23.18 7.97
N THR A 72 17.26 23.35 7.25
CA THR A 72 17.59 22.54 6.06
C THR A 72 17.73 21.05 6.42
N LYS A 73 18.25 20.74 7.61
CA LYS A 73 18.37 19.38 8.12
C LYS A 73 17.00 18.75 8.43
N ALA A 74 16.07 19.51 8.99
CA ALA A 74 14.69 19.06 9.20
C ALA A 74 13.99 18.79 7.85
N GLU A 75 14.10 19.73 6.91
CA GLU A 75 13.55 19.57 5.55
C GLU A 75 14.13 18.34 4.84
N LEU A 76 15.43 18.08 4.99
CA LEU A 76 16.07 16.89 4.43
C LEU A 76 15.51 15.60 5.02
N GLN A 77 15.23 15.56 6.33
CA GLN A 77 14.62 14.40 6.97
C GLN A 77 13.20 14.15 6.45
N ASP A 78 12.41 15.21 6.28
CA ASP A 78 11.07 15.10 5.74
C ASP A 78 11.08 14.68 4.28
N ALA A 79 11.97 15.23 3.45
CA ALA A 79 12.16 14.82 2.07
C ALA A 79 12.55 13.33 1.96
N LYS A 80 13.43 12.84 2.85
CA LYS A 80 13.78 11.42 2.94
C LYS A 80 12.57 10.56 3.31
N ARG A 81 11.73 11.01 4.24
CA ARG A 81 10.49 10.31 4.63
C ARG A 81 9.52 10.21 3.45
N VAL A 82 9.27 11.31 2.74
CA VAL A 82 8.41 11.34 1.55
C VAL A 82 8.95 10.41 0.47
N ARG A 83 10.26 10.41 0.24
CA ARG A 83 10.89 9.49 -0.73
C ARG A 83 10.70 8.03 -0.34
N LYS A 84 10.88 7.67 0.93
CA LYS A 84 10.67 6.31 1.43
C LYS A 84 9.22 5.87 1.20
N ASN A 85 8.26 6.71 1.59
CA ASN A 85 6.84 6.43 1.40
C ASN A 85 6.50 6.24 -0.09
N ARG A 86 7.02 7.12 -0.96
CA ARG A 86 6.83 7.00 -2.41
C ARG A 86 7.36 5.66 -2.96
N ILE A 87 8.54 5.23 -2.52
CA ILE A 87 9.09 3.93 -2.93
C ILE A 87 8.19 2.78 -2.45
N GLU A 88 7.70 2.83 -1.21
CA GLU A 88 6.79 1.83 -0.67
C GLU A 88 5.48 1.77 -1.47
N TYR A 89 4.92 2.92 -1.85
CA TYR A 89 3.74 2.99 -2.72
C TYR A 89 4.03 2.45 -4.11
N ASP A 90 5.16 2.80 -4.72
CA ASP A 90 5.54 2.31 -6.05
C ASP A 90 5.70 0.77 -6.06
N VAL A 91 6.28 0.20 -5.00
CA VAL A 91 6.38 -1.25 -4.83
C VAL A 91 4.99 -1.89 -4.69
N LEU A 92 4.13 -1.33 -3.84
CA LEU A 92 2.78 -1.85 -3.66
C LEU A 92 1.95 -1.75 -4.95
N ALA A 93 2.06 -0.64 -5.68
CA ALA A 93 1.39 -0.43 -6.95
C ALA A 93 1.82 -1.47 -8.01
N LYS A 94 3.11 -1.84 -8.05
CA LYS A 94 3.58 -2.92 -8.93
C LYS A 94 2.89 -4.25 -8.60
N VAL A 95 2.85 -4.63 -7.32
CA VAL A 95 2.18 -5.86 -6.87
C VAL A 95 0.67 -5.83 -7.19
N ILE A 96 0.02 -4.68 -7.03
CA ILE A 96 -1.40 -4.51 -7.40
C ILE A 96 -1.60 -4.68 -8.91
N ASN A 97 -0.71 -4.11 -9.74
CA ASN A 97 -0.80 -4.20 -11.20
C ASN A 97 -0.51 -5.61 -11.75
N GLU A 98 0.13 -6.49 -10.97
CA GLU A 98 0.26 -7.92 -11.32
C GLU A 98 -1.06 -8.68 -11.20
N GLN A 99 -2.01 -8.16 -10.41
CA GLN A 99 -3.34 -8.75 -10.27
C GLN A 99 -4.25 -8.33 -11.44
N PRO A 100 -5.19 -9.20 -11.86
CA PRO A 100 -6.13 -8.85 -12.91
C PRO A 100 -7.01 -7.67 -12.50
N ASP A 101 -7.50 -6.93 -13.50
CA ASP A 101 -8.38 -5.80 -13.25
C ASP A 101 -9.63 -6.27 -12.48
N ARG A 102 -9.99 -5.47 -11.47
CA ARG A 102 -11.08 -5.80 -10.57
C ARG A 102 -12.40 -5.84 -11.31
N LEU A 103 -12.61 -4.89 -12.23
CA LEU A 103 -13.84 -4.80 -13.00
C LEU A 103 -14.00 -6.02 -13.92
N GLU A 104 -12.93 -6.43 -14.59
CA GLU A 104 -12.94 -7.63 -15.44
C GLU A 104 -13.22 -8.90 -14.62
N THR A 105 -12.62 -9.00 -13.43
CA THR A 105 -12.84 -10.13 -12.51
C THR A 105 -14.28 -10.18 -12.00
N ASP A 106 -14.86 -9.03 -11.67
CA ASP A 106 -16.25 -8.92 -11.21
C ASP A 106 -17.25 -9.30 -12.33
N ILE A 107 -16.98 -8.90 -13.58
CA ILE A 107 -17.79 -9.30 -14.74
C ILE A 107 -17.72 -10.82 -14.93
N LYS A 108 -16.51 -11.41 -14.93
CA LYS A 108 -16.34 -12.87 -15.04
C LYS A 108 -17.06 -13.62 -13.92
N LEU A 109 -17.03 -13.09 -12.69
CA LEU A 109 -17.77 -13.66 -11.57
C LEU A 109 -19.28 -13.60 -11.77
N ALA A 110 -19.80 -12.49 -12.30
CA ALA A 110 -21.22 -12.34 -12.59
C ALA A 110 -21.68 -13.35 -13.66
N THR A 111 -20.92 -13.48 -14.77
CA THR A 111 -21.25 -14.44 -15.83
C THR A 111 -21.19 -15.88 -15.33
N LEU A 112 -20.15 -16.24 -14.58
CA LEU A 112 -20.02 -17.58 -13.99
C LEU A 112 -21.18 -17.91 -13.04
N ARG A 113 -21.68 -16.92 -12.28
CA ARG A 113 -22.84 -17.11 -11.39
C ARG A 113 -24.13 -17.35 -12.17
N GLU A 114 -24.34 -16.62 -13.26
CA GLU A 114 -25.50 -16.82 -14.12
C GLU A 114 -25.46 -18.19 -14.81
N GLU A 115 -24.30 -18.59 -15.33
CA GLU A 115 -24.09 -19.91 -15.91
C GLU A 115 -24.37 -21.03 -14.91
N LEU A 116 -23.84 -20.91 -13.68
CA LEU A 116 -24.12 -21.85 -12.59
C LEU A 116 -25.62 -21.96 -12.27
N GLY A 117 -26.31 -20.82 -12.21
CA GLY A 117 -27.77 -20.78 -12.02
C GLY A 117 -28.49 -21.55 -13.12
N SER A 118 -28.18 -21.25 -14.38
CA SER A 118 -28.79 -21.92 -15.53
C SER A 118 -28.50 -23.43 -15.56
N LEU A 119 -27.30 -23.84 -15.16
CA LEU A 119 -26.91 -25.26 -15.15
C LEU A 119 -27.62 -26.01 -14.03
N LYS A 120 -27.81 -25.37 -12.88
CA LYS A 120 -28.59 -25.92 -11.77
C LYS A 120 -30.06 -26.12 -12.16
N GLU A 121 -30.68 -25.12 -12.79
CA GLU A 121 -32.05 -25.25 -13.30
C GLU A 121 -32.19 -26.38 -14.33
N LYS A 122 -31.23 -26.49 -15.27
CA LYS A 122 -31.20 -27.59 -16.25
C LYS A 122 -31.05 -28.94 -15.57
N SER A 123 -30.21 -29.05 -14.55
CA SER A 123 -30.04 -30.27 -13.77
C SER A 123 -31.34 -30.67 -13.07
N GLU A 124 -31.96 -29.74 -12.34
CA GLU A 124 -33.24 -29.97 -11.65
C GLU A 124 -34.35 -30.37 -12.64
N HIS A 125 -34.39 -29.74 -13.82
CA HIS A 125 -35.33 -30.09 -14.87
C HIS A 125 -35.12 -31.49 -15.44
N LEU A 126 -33.87 -31.89 -15.68
CA LEU A 126 -33.53 -33.24 -16.14
C LEU A 126 -33.86 -34.30 -15.09
N GLU A 127 -33.58 -34.02 -13.82
CA GLU A 127 -33.87 -34.91 -12.71
C GLU A 127 -35.38 -35.12 -12.55
N HIS A 128 -36.18 -34.04 -12.67
CA HIS A 128 -37.63 -34.13 -12.69
C HIS A 128 -38.15 -34.97 -13.88
N LYS A 129 -37.59 -34.79 -15.08
CA LYS A 129 -37.93 -35.60 -16.25
C LYS A 129 -37.61 -37.08 -16.04
N LEU A 130 -36.46 -37.38 -15.44
CA LEU A 130 -36.03 -38.75 -15.18
C LEU A 130 -36.97 -39.42 -14.17
N GLU A 131 -37.33 -38.73 -13.09
CA GLU A 131 -38.30 -39.21 -12.10
C GLU A 131 -39.68 -39.45 -12.72
N MET A 132 -40.15 -38.55 -13.59
CA MET A 132 -41.41 -38.75 -14.33
C MET A 132 -41.36 -39.99 -15.24
N ARG A 133 -40.24 -40.23 -15.94
CA ARG A 133 -40.07 -41.46 -16.74
C ARG A 133 -40.03 -42.71 -15.87
N ARG A 134 -39.38 -42.66 -14.71
CA ARG A 134 -39.34 -43.76 -13.74
C ARG A 134 -40.75 -44.14 -13.27
N LYS A 135 -41.59 -43.14 -12.97
CA LYS A 135 -43.01 -43.35 -12.63
C LYS A 135 -43.81 -43.95 -13.79
N GLN A 136 -43.61 -43.46 -15.02
CA GLN A 136 -44.27 -44.03 -16.21
C GLN A 136 -43.88 -45.49 -16.44
N PHE A 137 -42.60 -45.84 -16.30
CA PHE A 137 -42.13 -47.22 -16.37
C PHE A 137 -42.75 -48.09 -15.27
N HIS A 138 -42.87 -47.58 -14.05
CA HIS A 138 -43.51 -48.31 -12.97
C HIS A 138 -44.99 -48.62 -13.28
N VAL A 139 -45.74 -47.64 -13.82
CA VAL A 139 -47.12 -47.86 -14.28
C VAL A 139 -47.17 -48.92 -15.37
N LEU A 140 -46.28 -48.85 -16.37
CA LEU A 140 -46.22 -49.84 -17.45
C LEU A 140 -45.94 -51.26 -16.92
N ILE A 141 -44.99 -51.41 -16.00
CA ILE A 141 -44.67 -52.70 -15.38
C ILE A 141 -45.86 -53.22 -14.58
N SER A 142 -46.53 -52.38 -13.79
CA SER A 142 -47.73 -52.78 -13.05
C SER A 142 -48.87 -53.19 -13.99
N SER A 143 -49.05 -52.52 -15.12
CA SER A 143 -50.02 -52.91 -16.15
C SER A 143 -49.66 -54.24 -16.81
N ILE A 144 -48.36 -54.50 -17.08
CA ILE A 144 -47.89 -55.79 -17.58
C ILE A 144 -48.19 -56.90 -16.58
N HIS A 145 -47.86 -56.71 -15.30
CA HIS A 145 -48.18 -57.69 -14.26
C HIS A 145 -49.68 -57.93 -14.12
N SER A 146 -50.51 -56.88 -14.23
CA SER A 146 -51.97 -57.02 -14.21
C SER A 146 -52.49 -57.81 -15.41
N LEU A 147 -51.96 -57.57 -16.61
CA LEU A 147 -52.33 -58.32 -17.81
C LEU A 147 -51.86 -59.77 -17.75
N GLN A 148 -50.68 -60.02 -17.18
CA GLN A 148 -50.20 -61.38 -16.90
C GLN A 148 -51.13 -62.10 -15.91
N GLY A 149 -51.51 -61.45 -14.81
CA GLY A 149 -52.47 -62.01 -13.86
C GLY A 149 -53.84 -62.32 -14.50
N MET A 150 -54.35 -61.45 -15.36
CA MET A 150 -55.58 -61.72 -16.11
C MET A 150 -55.44 -62.87 -17.11
N LEU A 151 -54.28 -63.05 -17.74
CA LEU A 151 -54.00 -64.19 -18.62
C LEU A 151 -53.94 -65.49 -17.81
N ASP A 152 -53.28 -65.46 -16.66
CA ASP A 152 -53.20 -66.61 -15.74
C ASP A 152 -54.61 -66.98 -15.20
N GLU A 153 -55.48 -65.98 -14.94
CA GLU A 153 -56.88 -66.20 -14.54
C GLU A 153 -57.76 -66.72 -15.70
N CYS A 154 -57.49 -66.33 -16.96
CA CYS A 154 -58.20 -66.84 -18.14
C CYS A 154 -57.82 -68.28 -18.51
N ASP A 155 -56.60 -68.73 -18.19
CA ASP A 155 -56.22 -70.14 -18.38
C ASP A 155 -56.92 -71.07 -17.36
N GLU A 156 -57.41 -70.56 -16.22
CA GLU A 156 -58.23 -71.34 -15.28
C GLU A 156 -59.70 -71.49 -15.73
N GLU A 157 -60.31 -70.51 -16.42
CA GLU A 157 -61.72 -70.58 -16.85
C GLU A 157 -61.94 -71.46 -18.11
N VAL A 158 -60.92 -71.76 -18.91
CA VAL A 158 -61.04 -72.64 -20.10
C VAL A 158 -61.04 -74.13 -19.71
N MET A 159 -60.67 -74.47 -18.47
CA MET A 159 -60.52 -75.87 -18.03
C MET A 159 -61.76 -76.46 -17.30
N ASP A 160 -62.93 -75.81 -17.32
CA ASP A 160 -64.14 -76.30 -16.62
C ASP A 160 -65.35 -76.66 -17.53
N VAL A 161 -65.15 -76.91 -18.83
CA VAL A 161 -66.26 -77.33 -19.71
C VAL A 161 -65.91 -78.51 -20.62
N SER A 162 -65.92 -79.73 -20.05
CA SER A 162 -66.17 -81.05 -20.67
C SER A 162 -65.60 -82.14 -19.75
N LEU A 163 -66.20 -83.29 -19.42
CA LEU A 163 -67.19 -84.11 -20.14
C LEU A 163 -67.55 -85.28 -19.18
N GLU A 164 -68.67 -85.27 -18.45
CA GLU A 164 -69.21 -86.50 -17.82
C GLU A 164 -70.74 -86.47 -17.77
N ASN A 165 -71.36 -86.95 -18.86
CA ASN A 165 -72.59 -87.75 -18.83
C ASN A 165 -72.94 -88.17 -20.26
N TYR A 166 -73.60 -89.34 -20.39
CA TYR A 166 -73.77 -90.22 -21.57
C TYR A 166 -72.60 -91.23 -21.69
N GLU A 167 -72.75 -92.55 -21.54
CA GLU A 167 -73.92 -93.42 -21.72
C GLU A 167 -73.88 -94.64 -20.79
N ASN A 168 -75.07 -95.16 -20.52
CA ASN A 168 -75.39 -96.31 -19.69
C ASN A 168 -75.56 -97.57 -20.57
N MET A 169 -75.30 -98.74 -19.98
CA MET A 169 -75.70 -100.09 -20.41
C MET A 169 -75.02 -100.71 -21.65
N ASP A 170 -74.11 -101.66 -21.40
CA ASP A 170 -74.27 -103.00 -21.97
C ASP A 170 -73.74 -104.11 -21.04
N VAL A 171 -74.51 -105.19 -20.98
CA VAL A 171 -74.53 -106.23 -19.95
C VAL A 171 -73.77 -107.48 -20.43
N GLN A 172 -72.67 -107.80 -19.74
CA GLN A 172 -72.43 -109.08 -19.05
C GLN A 172 -72.50 -110.40 -19.88
N ILE A 173 -71.34 -110.95 -20.29
CA ILE A 173 -71.16 -112.42 -20.42
C ILE A 173 -69.72 -112.80 -20.04
N LEU A 174 -69.61 -113.87 -19.22
CA LEU A 174 -68.42 -114.67 -18.87
C LEU A 174 -67.66 -114.28 -17.59
N SER A 175 -68.22 -114.62 -16.42
CA SER A 175 -67.59 -115.67 -15.62
C SER A 175 -68.53 -116.29 -14.58
N ALA A 176 -68.38 -117.61 -14.43
CA ALA A 176 -68.63 -118.38 -13.22
C ALA A 176 -70.09 -118.66 -12.80
N LYS A 177 -70.51 -119.89 -13.06
CA LYS A 177 -70.70 -120.97 -12.06
C LYS A 177 -71.13 -122.22 -12.84
N LYS A 178 -70.26 -123.17 -13.16
CA LYS A 178 -69.71 -124.22 -12.30
C LYS A 178 -70.57 -124.58 -11.08
N ASP A 179 -71.06 -125.81 -11.18
CA ASP A 179 -71.36 -126.79 -10.14
C ASP A 179 -72.82 -126.90 -9.63
N SER A 180 -73.39 -128.03 -10.06
CA SER A 180 -74.54 -128.81 -9.56
C SER A 180 -75.97 -128.38 -9.86
#